data_AF-A0A4Q9KSL7-F1
#
_entry.id   AF-A0A4Q9KSL7-F1
#
_cell.length_a   1.000
_cell.length_b   1.000
_cell.length_c   1.000
_cell.angle_alpha   90.00
_cell.angle_beta   90.00
_cell.angle_gamma   90.00
#
_symmetry.space_group_name_H-M   'P 1'
#
loop_
_entity.id
_entity.type
_entity.pdbx_description
1 polymer ?
#
loop_
_entity_poly.entity_id
_entity_poly.type
_entity_poly.pdbx_seq_one_letter_code
_entity_poly.pdbx_strand_id
1 'polypeptide(L)'
;MQSHDFVITTQYGSIPHVVDYKDMKCFNRTFQIYVDDFIYNGSYYLNKDVLPIKEFCSVSNDIIVTFKDKSNLLRTRRGNRKFTKDEYIEFIEKANPDFYMDFDTKKIISRGNKIFSSNFIECKNIENFVFNLKNGGKMILNENFIECKNIEDFVFNLKNGGKIFSTNFINEMVNNGQLITYKSEIIYISDYSSKPECSCCSNFEWDYVIHMCDIKEICALTVGMIHNFTQLDNLFKEIQKNILIIDLIKIKKCD
;
A
#
# COMPACT_ATOMS: atom_id res chain seq x y z
N MET A 1 -12.08 -15.58 -10.75
CA MET A 1 -11.84 -14.18 -11.18
C MET A 1 -10.47 -13.75 -10.66
N GLN A 2 -9.60 -13.22 -11.52
CA GLN A 2 -8.34 -12.61 -11.09
C GLN A 2 -8.67 -11.30 -10.37
N SER A 3 -8.46 -11.23 -9.05
CA SER A 3 -8.67 -9.99 -8.30
C SER A 3 -7.43 -9.12 -8.44
N HIS A 4 -7.60 -7.96 -9.08
CA HIS A 4 -6.68 -6.85 -8.93
C HIS A 4 -7.02 -6.16 -7.60
N ASP A 5 -6.01 -5.77 -6.82
CA ASP A 5 -6.16 -5.03 -5.57
C ASP A 5 -4.93 -4.15 -5.31
N PHE A 6 -4.98 -3.34 -4.25
CA PHE A 6 -3.87 -2.52 -3.81
C PHE A 6 -3.66 -2.63 -2.30
N VAL A 7 -2.44 -2.33 -1.85
CA VAL A 7 -2.10 -2.20 -0.44
C VAL A 7 -1.86 -0.73 -0.11
N ILE A 8 -2.22 -0.32 1.09
CA ILE A 8 -2.01 1.06 1.55
C ILE A 8 -0.60 1.17 2.09
N THR A 9 0.27 1.89 1.39
CA THR A 9 1.61 2.17 1.89
C THR A 9 1.54 3.21 2.99
N THR A 10 1.97 2.82 4.18
CA THR A 10 1.95 3.66 5.37
C THR A 10 3.31 4.28 5.64
N GLN A 11 3.36 5.28 6.52
CA GLN A 11 4.60 5.76 7.12
C GLN A 11 4.55 5.49 8.62
N TYR A 12 5.55 4.78 9.14
CA TYR A 12 5.62 4.42 10.56
C TYR A 12 4.38 3.66 11.08
N GLY A 13 3.71 2.92 10.20
CA GLY A 13 2.52 2.12 10.55
C GLY A 13 1.20 2.89 10.53
N SER A 14 1.20 4.15 10.11
CA SER A 14 0.00 4.97 9.96
C SER A 14 -0.16 5.50 8.54
N ILE A 15 -1.40 5.66 8.08
CA ILE A 15 -1.69 6.31 6.81
C ILE A 15 -1.24 7.78 6.91
N PRO A 16 -0.39 8.28 6.01
CA PRO A 16 0.07 9.66 6.07
C PRO A 16 -1.11 10.65 6.13
N HIS A 17 -1.02 11.63 7.02
CA HIS A 17 -1.99 12.73 7.17
C HIS A 17 -3.41 12.33 7.60
N VAL A 18 -3.70 11.06 7.85
CA VAL A 18 -5.06 10.61 8.23
C VAL A 18 -5.07 10.11 9.66
N VAL A 19 -5.86 10.77 10.50
CA VAL A 19 -6.22 10.32 11.85
C VAL A 19 -7.58 9.62 11.76
N ASP A 20 -7.77 8.52 12.49
CA ASP A 20 -9.04 7.79 12.60
C ASP A 20 -9.64 7.29 11.28
N TYR A 21 -8.86 6.51 10.53
CA TYR A 21 -9.27 5.93 9.25
C TYR A 21 -10.30 4.77 9.35
N LYS A 22 -10.64 4.31 10.56
CA LYS A 22 -11.34 3.02 10.80
C LYS A 22 -12.71 2.90 10.12
N ASP A 23 -13.44 4.01 10.04
CA ASP A 23 -14.79 4.03 9.45
C ASP A 23 -14.79 4.30 7.93
N MET A 24 -13.62 4.54 7.34
CA MET A 24 -13.50 4.90 5.93
C MET A 24 -13.25 3.67 5.07
N LYS A 25 -14.21 3.34 4.20
CA LYS A 25 -14.16 2.13 3.35
C LYS A 25 -12.92 2.04 2.46
N CYS A 26 -12.42 3.17 1.95
CA CYS A 26 -11.22 3.20 1.11
C CYS A 26 -9.95 2.78 1.86
N PHE A 27 -9.97 2.82 3.19
CA PHE A 27 -8.86 2.41 4.06
C PHE A 27 -9.01 1.00 4.64
N ASN A 28 -10.10 0.29 4.32
CA ASN A 28 -10.27 -1.13 4.67
C ASN A 28 -9.52 -2.03 3.69
N ARG A 29 -8.18 -1.99 3.77
CA ARG A 29 -7.23 -2.76 2.95
C ARG A 29 -6.01 -3.21 3.77
N THR A 30 -5.21 -4.10 3.21
CA THR A 30 -3.91 -4.48 3.78
C THR A 30 -2.96 -3.29 3.80
N PHE A 31 -2.23 -3.12 4.89
CA PHE A 31 -1.26 -2.05 5.08
C PHE A 31 0.14 -2.54 4.79
N GLN A 32 0.84 -1.84 3.92
CA GLN A 32 2.26 -2.02 3.72
C GLN A 32 3.03 -1.10 4.67
N ILE A 33 3.96 -1.71 5.40
CA ILE A 33 4.94 -1.01 6.21
C ILE A 33 6.35 -1.38 5.74
N TYR A 34 7.29 -0.47 5.93
CA TYR A 34 8.68 -0.72 5.61
C TYR A 34 9.51 -1.02 6.86
N VAL A 35 10.39 -2.03 6.78
CA VAL A 35 11.39 -2.32 7.84
C VAL A 35 12.19 -1.07 8.20
N ASP A 36 12.53 -0.26 7.20
CA ASP A 36 13.26 1.02 7.31
C ASP A 36 12.63 2.02 8.31
N ASP A 37 11.32 1.93 8.54
CA ASP A 37 10.61 2.83 9.44
C ASP A 37 10.70 2.39 10.91
N PHE A 38 11.02 1.12 11.16
CA PHE A 38 10.98 0.50 12.49
C PHE A 38 12.35 0.04 13.00
N ILE A 39 13.32 -0.15 12.11
CA ILE A 39 14.65 -0.65 12.48
C ILE A 39 15.73 0.40 12.25
N TYR A 40 16.29 0.91 13.35
CA TYR A 40 17.41 1.84 13.41
C TYR A 40 18.14 1.68 14.75
N ASN A 41 19.28 2.33 14.94
CA ASN A 41 20.03 2.22 16.19
C ASN A 41 19.20 2.71 17.39
N GLY A 42 18.97 1.80 18.35
CA GLY A 42 18.11 2.04 19.50
C GLY A 42 16.60 2.03 19.19
N SER A 43 16.17 1.44 18.07
CA SER A 43 14.75 1.29 17.78
C SER A 43 14.08 0.28 18.71
N TYR A 44 12.76 0.45 18.88
CA TYR A 44 11.93 -0.38 19.76
C TYR A 44 12.15 -1.87 19.52
N TYR A 45 12.13 -2.28 18.25
CA TYR A 45 12.22 -3.67 17.80
C TYR A 45 13.60 -4.34 17.96
N LEU A 46 14.63 -3.59 18.36
CA LEU A 46 15.93 -4.16 18.74
C LEU A 46 15.99 -4.57 20.22
N ASN A 47 14.97 -4.25 21.01
CA ASN A 47 14.88 -4.67 22.41
C ASN A 47 14.29 -6.09 22.54
N LYS A 48 14.40 -6.68 23.73
CA LYS A 48 13.88 -8.04 24.01
C LYS A 48 12.36 -8.06 24.15
N ASP A 49 11.79 -7.09 24.85
CA ASP A 49 10.35 -7.03 25.14
C ASP A 49 9.67 -6.03 24.21
N VAL A 50 9.04 -6.55 23.15
CA VAL A 50 8.40 -5.72 22.11
C VAL A 50 7.02 -6.25 21.78
N LEU A 51 6.14 -5.34 21.37
CA LEU A 51 4.78 -5.67 20.96
C LEU A 51 4.76 -6.13 19.50
N PRO A 52 3.83 -7.05 19.13
CA PRO A 52 3.48 -7.30 17.74
C PRO A 52 3.15 -6.01 16.99
N ILE A 53 3.47 -5.97 15.71
CA ILE A 53 3.42 -4.73 14.91
C ILE A 53 2.02 -4.15 14.74
N LYS A 54 1.00 -5.01 14.72
CA LYS A 54 -0.42 -4.59 14.71
C LYS A 54 -0.81 -3.87 16.00
N GLU A 55 -0.37 -4.40 17.13
CA GLU A 55 -0.62 -3.78 18.45
C GLU A 55 0.17 -2.48 18.59
N PHE A 56 1.45 -2.48 18.20
CA PHE A 56 2.30 -1.30 18.20
C PHE A 56 1.69 -0.16 17.36
N CYS A 57 1.19 -0.46 16.17
CA CYS A 57 0.58 0.54 15.28
C CYS A 57 -0.91 0.78 15.61
N SER A 58 -1.51 0.03 16.55
CA SER A 58 -2.93 0.09 16.89
C SER A 58 -3.87 -0.12 15.68
N VAL A 59 -3.49 -1.04 14.76
CA VAL A 59 -4.25 -1.32 13.52
C VAL A 59 -4.81 -2.75 13.53
N SER A 60 -6.04 -2.89 13.05
CA SER A 60 -6.70 -4.19 12.89
C SER A 60 -6.49 -4.82 11.51
N ASN A 61 -6.14 -3.99 10.50
CA ASN A 61 -5.87 -4.40 9.13
C ASN A 61 -4.73 -5.42 9.05
N ASP A 62 -4.73 -6.23 8.00
CA ASP A 62 -3.58 -7.07 7.72
C ASP A 62 -2.35 -6.22 7.41
N ILE A 63 -1.17 -6.66 7.84
CA ILE A 63 0.09 -5.96 7.61
C ILE A 63 1.01 -6.79 6.72
N ILE A 64 1.54 -6.15 5.68
CA ILE A 64 2.67 -6.62 4.89
C ILE A 64 3.93 -5.81 5.22
N VAL A 65 5.00 -6.52 5.56
CA VAL A 65 6.32 -5.93 5.82
C VAL A 65 7.21 -6.06 4.59
N THR A 66 7.74 -4.95 4.09
CA THR A 66 8.69 -4.92 2.97
C THR A 66 9.91 -4.05 3.26
N PHE A 67 10.88 -4.02 2.34
CA PHE A 67 11.99 -3.07 2.36
C PHE A 67 11.68 -1.89 1.44
N LYS A 68 12.15 -0.67 1.76
CA LYS A 68 12.01 0.48 0.83
C LYS A 68 12.87 0.34 -0.42
N ASP A 69 14.02 -0.30 -0.24
CA ASP A 69 14.99 -0.55 -1.30
C ASP A 69 15.19 -2.07 -1.42
N LYS A 70 15.49 -2.54 -2.63
CA LYS A 70 15.87 -3.94 -2.85
C LYS A 70 17.23 -4.26 -2.23
N SER A 71 17.98 -3.24 -1.81
CA SER A 71 19.22 -3.40 -1.06
C SER A 71 18.97 -3.78 0.41
N ASN A 72 19.93 -4.48 1.03
CA ASN A 72 19.90 -4.78 2.47
C ASN A 72 20.41 -3.59 3.31
N LEU A 73 20.41 -2.39 2.74
CA LEU A 73 20.81 -1.15 3.40
C LEU A 73 19.54 -0.39 3.77
N LEU A 74 19.21 -0.39 5.06
CA LEU A 74 18.09 0.39 5.57
C LEU A 74 18.45 1.87 5.56
N ARG A 75 17.61 2.67 4.92
CA ARG A 75 17.77 4.12 4.84
C ARG A 75 16.74 4.77 5.74
N THR A 76 17.19 5.15 6.93
CA THR A 76 16.32 5.71 7.96
C THR A 76 16.61 7.19 8.17
N ARG A 77 15.66 7.92 8.78
CA ARG A 77 15.90 9.32 9.20
C ARG A 77 17.06 9.46 10.21
N ARG A 78 17.44 8.37 10.88
CA ARG A 78 18.52 8.31 11.89
C ARG A 78 19.83 7.76 11.34
N GLY A 79 19.94 7.66 10.02
CA GLY A 79 21.14 7.18 9.33
C GLY A 79 20.95 5.83 8.64
N ASN A 80 21.94 5.49 7.83
CA ASN A 80 21.96 4.25 7.06
C ASN A 80 22.55 3.12 7.91
N ARG A 81 21.94 1.93 7.80
CA ARG A 81 22.43 0.73 8.50
C ARG A 81 22.30 -0.49 7.59
N LYS A 82 23.35 -1.30 7.54
CA LYS A 82 23.27 -2.61 6.92
C LYS A 82 22.48 -3.54 7.84
N PHE A 83 21.46 -4.18 7.30
CA PHE A 83 20.61 -5.07 8.06
C PHE A 83 20.91 -6.52 7.68
N THR A 84 21.25 -7.32 8.67
CA THR A 84 21.60 -8.73 8.46
C THR A 84 20.34 -9.58 8.36
N LYS A 85 20.51 -10.78 7.78
CA LYS A 85 19.42 -11.75 7.67
C LYS A 85 18.92 -12.19 9.05
N ASP A 86 19.82 -12.41 9.99
CA ASP A 86 19.47 -12.86 11.35
C ASP A 86 18.66 -11.80 12.09
N GLU A 87 19.08 -10.54 12.04
CA GLU A 87 18.33 -9.42 12.61
C GLU A 87 16.95 -9.26 11.95
N TYR A 88 16.86 -9.49 10.63
CA TYR A 88 15.57 -9.46 9.93
C TYR A 88 14.64 -10.60 10.38
N ILE A 89 15.16 -11.81 10.52
CA ILE A 89 14.38 -12.96 11.01
C ILE A 89 13.88 -12.67 12.43
N GLU A 90 14.75 -12.21 13.32
CA GLU A 90 14.38 -11.81 14.69
C GLU A 90 13.30 -10.72 14.69
N PHE A 91 13.44 -9.70 13.83
CA PHE A 91 12.42 -8.67 13.66
C PHE A 91 11.08 -9.25 13.21
N ILE A 92 11.06 -10.09 12.18
CA ILE A 92 9.82 -10.69 11.66
C ILE A 92 9.16 -11.60 12.69
N GLU A 93 9.92 -12.34 13.48
CA GLU A 93 9.40 -13.15 14.59
C GLU A 93 8.70 -12.28 15.63
N LYS A 94 9.37 -11.23 16.11
CA LYS A 94 8.84 -10.28 17.10
C LYS A 94 7.67 -9.45 16.59
N ALA A 95 7.81 -8.87 15.41
CA ALA A 95 6.80 -8.02 14.77
C ALA A 95 5.54 -8.83 14.43
N ASN A 96 5.67 -10.13 14.15
CA ASN A 96 4.57 -11.03 13.84
C ASN A 96 3.58 -10.48 12.79
N PRO A 97 4.06 -10.06 11.60
CA PRO A 97 3.18 -9.53 10.55
C PRO A 97 2.39 -10.66 9.86
N ASP A 98 1.31 -10.27 9.18
CA ASP A 98 0.48 -11.19 8.40
C ASP A 98 1.17 -11.65 7.11
N PHE A 99 1.92 -10.72 6.49
CA PHE A 99 2.74 -10.97 5.32
C PHE A 99 4.11 -10.30 5.48
N TYR A 100 5.15 -10.86 4.87
CA TYR A 100 6.48 -10.28 4.92
C TYR A 100 7.30 -10.64 3.68
N MET A 101 8.18 -9.74 3.27
CA MET A 101 9.08 -9.97 2.13
C MET A 101 10.25 -10.87 2.53
N ASP A 102 10.46 -11.98 1.85
CA ASP A 102 11.62 -12.83 2.07
C ASP A 102 12.94 -12.05 1.89
N PHE A 103 13.90 -12.26 2.79
CA PHE A 103 15.13 -11.49 2.81
C PHE A 103 15.96 -11.68 1.54
N ASP A 104 16.06 -12.92 1.05
CA ASP A 104 16.95 -13.28 -0.06
C ASP A 104 16.23 -13.14 -1.40
N THR A 105 15.01 -13.68 -1.50
CA THR A 105 14.27 -13.75 -2.76
C THR A 105 13.45 -12.51 -3.06
N LYS A 106 13.22 -11.65 -2.04
CA LYS A 106 12.36 -10.46 -2.10
C LYS A 106 10.90 -10.75 -2.47
N LYS A 107 10.48 -12.01 -2.34
CA LYS A 107 9.11 -12.48 -2.60
C LYS A 107 8.27 -12.27 -1.35
N ILE A 108 6.98 -12.00 -1.51
CA ILE A 108 6.10 -11.86 -0.34
C ILE A 108 5.71 -13.24 0.16
N ILE A 109 5.80 -13.44 1.47
CA ILE A 109 5.44 -14.65 2.18
C ILE A 109 4.26 -14.34 3.11
N SER A 110 3.23 -15.19 3.11
CA SER A 110 2.18 -15.13 4.14
C SER A 110 2.57 -15.92 5.39
N ARG A 111 2.16 -15.41 6.54
CA ARG A 111 2.23 -16.12 7.81
C ARG A 111 0.90 -16.85 8.05
N GLY A 112 0.96 -18.18 8.21
CA GLY A 112 -0.21 -19.03 8.40
C GLY A 112 -1.10 -19.15 7.15
N ASN A 113 -2.37 -19.47 7.35
CA ASN A 113 -3.34 -19.72 6.26
C ASN A 113 -3.93 -18.42 5.65
N LYS A 114 -3.27 -17.27 5.82
CA LYS A 114 -3.74 -16.01 5.23
C LYS A 114 -3.41 -15.97 3.74
N ILE A 115 -4.42 -15.62 2.95
CA ILE A 115 -4.35 -15.49 1.49
C ILE A 115 -4.75 -14.05 1.15
N PHE A 116 -3.95 -13.36 0.34
CA PHE A 116 -4.36 -12.10 -0.27
C PHE A 116 -5.60 -12.36 -1.14
N SER A 117 -6.73 -11.73 -0.81
CA SER A 117 -7.99 -11.74 -1.57
C SER A 117 -8.24 -13.01 -2.41
N SER A 118 -8.92 -14.01 -1.86
CA SER A 118 -9.59 -15.15 -2.54
C SER A 118 -8.91 -16.00 -3.64
N ASN A 119 -7.77 -15.70 -4.27
CA ASN A 119 -7.30 -16.45 -5.45
C ASN A 119 -5.79 -16.44 -5.74
N PHE A 120 -4.91 -16.40 -4.75
CA PHE A 120 -3.46 -16.47 -5.02
C PHE A 120 -2.78 -17.64 -4.31
N ILE A 121 -2.73 -18.76 -5.00
CA ILE A 121 -1.87 -19.90 -4.67
C ILE A 121 -1.14 -20.28 -5.95
N GLU A 122 0.11 -19.89 -6.08
CA GLU A 122 1.00 -20.57 -7.01
C GLU A 122 1.67 -21.72 -6.25
N CYS A 123 0.94 -22.81 -6.12
CA CYS A 123 1.53 -24.08 -5.73
C CYS A 123 1.78 -24.84 -7.02
N LYS A 124 3.05 -25.19 -7.26
CA LYS A 124 3.48 -25.95 -8.45
C LYS A 124 2.67 -27.22 -8.68
N ASN A 125 2.04 -27.78 -7.63
CA ASN A 125 0.93 -28.72 -7.72
C ASN A 125 0.02 -28.62 -6.47
N ILE A 126 -1.16 -29.25 -6.54
CA ILE A 126 -2.18 -29.26 -5.47
C ILE A 126 -1.69 -29.97 -4.19
N GLU A 127 -0.74 -30.90 -4.32
CA GLU A 127 -0.21 -31.69 -3.20
C GLU A 127 0.69 -30.84 -2.29
N ASN A 128 1.53 -29.98 -2.88
CA ASN A 128 2.34 -29.00 -2.14
C ASN A 128 1.46 -27.97 -1.43
N PHE A 129 0.33 -27.60 -2.02
CA PHE A 129 -0.65 -26.72 -1.38
C PHE A 129 -1.24 -27.37 -0.12
N VAL A 130 -1.72 -28.61 -0.25
CA VAL A 130 -2.32 -29.36 0.86
C VAL A 130 -1.28 -29.67 1.95
N PHE A 131 -0.03 -29.96 1.57
CA PHE A 131 1.07 -30.18 2.50
C PHE A 131 1.42 -28.94 3.32
N ASN A 132 1.48 -27.77 2.68
CA ASN A 132 1.73 -26.51 3.38
C ASN A 132 0.57 -26.15 4.30
N LEU A 133 -0.69 -26.26 3.86
CA LEU A 133 -1.85 -26.00 4.72
C LEU A 133 -1.90 -26.88 5.98
N LYS A 134 -1.53 -28.16 5.85
CA LYS A 134 -1.58 -29.12 6.98
C LYS A 134 -0.45 -28.93 8.00
N ASN A 135 0.65 -28.28 7.62
CA ASN A 135 1.85 -28.13 8.45
C ASN A 135 2.13 -26.68 8.89
N GLY A 136 1.16 -25.76 8.76
CA GLY A 136 1.39 -24.34 9.05
C GLY A 136 2.34 -23.66 8.05
N GLY A 137 2.41 -24.21 6.84
CA GLY A 137 3.30 -23.81 5.76
C GLY A 137 3.03 -22.40 5.25
N LYS A 138 4.13 -21.75 4.88
CA LYS A 138 4.19 -20.38 4.36
C LYS A 138 3.80 -20.37 2.88
N MET A 139 2.84 -19.54 2.46
CA MET A 139 2.56 -19.36 1.02
C MET A 139 3.43 -18.25 0.44
N ILE A 140 4.00 -18.49 -0.74
CA ILE A 140 4.81 -17.50 -1.47
C ILE A 140 3.90 -16.81 -2.50
N LEU A 141 3.69 -15.51 -2.33
CA LEU A 141 3.03 -14.61 -3.27
C LEU A 141 4.10 -14.08 -4.22
N ASN A 142 4.32 -14.81 -5.31
CA ASN A 142 5.59 -14.74 -6.01
C ASN A 142 5.66 -13.68 -7.12
N GLU A 143 4.58 -13.38 -7.84
CA GLU A 143 4.73 -12.66 -9.13
C GLU A 143 3.85 -11.43 -9.32
N ASN A 144 3.09 -11.04 -8.29
CA ASN A 144 2.00 -10.09 -8.46
C ASN A 144 2.06 -8.85 -7.57
N PHE A 145 3.03 -8.74 -6.65
CA PHE A 145 3.22 -7.55 -5.83
C PHE A 145 4.15 -6.56 -6.56
N ILE A 146 3.64 -5.38 -6.86
CA ILE A 146 4.33 -4.38 -7.68
C ILE A 146 4.46 -3.08 -6.90
N GLU A 147 5.70 -2.62 -6.75
CA GLU A 147 6.00 -1.30 -6.23
C GLU A 147 6.02 -0.28 -7.37
N CYS A 148 4.95 0.50 -7.50
CA CYS A 148 4.83 1.52 -8.52
C CYS A 148 5.52 2.81 -8.10
N LYS A 149 6.36 3.33 -9.00
CA LYS A 149 7.09 4.60 -8.77
C LYS A 149 6.20 5.82 -8.91
N ASN A 150 5.25 5.78 -9.83
CA ASN A 150 4.31 6.85 -10.11
C ASN A 150 3.02 6.26 -10.71
N ILE A 151 2.05 7.12 -11.00
CA ILE A 151 0.77 6.72 -11.58
C ILE A 151 0.92 6.16 -13.01
N GLU A 152 1.88 6.65 -13.80
CA GLU A 152 2.18 6.12 -15.14
C GLU A 152 2.69 4.67 -15.07
N ASP A 153 3.61 4.40 -14.15
CA ASP A 153 4.14 3.07 -13.85
C ASP A 153 3.03 2.14 -13.32
N PHE A 154 2.13 2.66 -12.47
CA PHE A 154 0.94 1.93 -12.04
C PHE A 154 0.06 1.48 -13.21
N VAL A 155 -0.33 2.40 -14.10
CA VAL A 155 -1.17 2.06 -15.26
C VAL A 155 -0.45 1.11 -16.20
N PHE A 156 0.85 1.29 -16.43
CA PHE A 156 1.66 0.37 -17.22
C PHE A 156 1.64 -1.05 -16.65
N ASN A 157 1.94 -1.21 -15.35
CA ASN A 157 1.96 -2.53 -14.72
C ASN A 157 0.56 -3.16 -14.64
N LEU A 158 -0.48 -2.35 -14.45
CA LEU A 158 -1.87 -2.80 -14.49
C LEU A 158 -2.23 -3.41 -15.84
N LYS A 159 -1.87 -2.74 -16.95
CA LYS A 159 -2.08 -3.26 -18.31
C LYS A 159 -1.26 -4.51 -18.62
N ASN A 160 -0.08 -4.64 -18.02
CA ASN A 160 0.77 -5.81 -18.15
C ASN A 160 0.41 -6.95 -17.18
N GLY A 161 -0.79 -6.89 -16.57
CA GLY A 161 -1.33 -8.00 -15.78
C GLY A 161 -0.88 -8.05 -14.33
N GLY A 162 -0.22 -7.00 -13.82
CA GLY A 162 0.05 -6.86 -12.39
C GLY A 162 -1.22 -6.95 -11.56
N LYS A 163 -1.17 -7.50 -10.34
CA LYS A 163 -2.39 -7.74 -9.54
C LYS A 163 -2.46 -6.99 -8.23
N ILE A 164 -1.34 -6.84 -7.51
CA ILE A 164 -1.30 -6.22 -6.20
C ILE A 164 -0.31 -5.05 -6.26
N PHE A 165 -0.80 -3.85 -5.99
CA PHE A 165 -0.01 -2.63 -6.16
C PHE A 165 0.26 -1.96 -4.82
N SER A 166 1.51 -1.59 -4.56
CA SER A 166 1.83 -0.63 -3.50
C SER A 166 1.31 0.75 -3.87
N THR A 167 1.00 1.58 -2.88
CA THR A 167 0.46 2.92 -3.09
C THR A 167 1.37 4.03 -2.59
N ASN A 168 2.68 3.79 -2.50
CA ASN A 168 3.62 4.86 -2.12
C ASN A 168 3.51 6.07 -3.07
N PHE A 169 3.27 5.84 -4.36
CA PHE A 169 3.06 6.91 -5.33
C PHE A 169 1.85 7.80 -4.97
N ILE A 170 0.81 7.28 -4.32
CA ILE A 170 -0.33 8.07 -3.86
C ILE A 170 0.09 9.04 -2.75
N ASN A 171 0.95 8.58 -1.82
CA ASN A 171 1.53 9.43 -0.79
C ASN A 171 2.37 10.56 -1.41
N GLU A 172 3.19 10.23 -2.41
CA GLU A 172 4.01 11.22 -3.13
C GLU A 172 3.14 12.22 -3.90
N MET A 173 2.10 11.76 -4.58
CA MET A 173 1.15 12.63 -5.28
C MET A 173 0.53 13.66 -4.34
N VAL A 174 0.03 13.24 -3.16
CA VAL A 174 -0.57 14.21 -2.22
C VAL A 174 0.44 15.17 -1.63
N ASN A 175 1.65 14.71 -1.29
CA ASN A 175 2.70 15.60 -0.84
C ASN A 175 3.12 16.62 -1.91
N ASN A 176 2.93 16.28 -3.19
CA ASN A 176 3.16 17.17 -4.33
C ASN A 176 1.94 18.01 -4.71
N GLY A 177 0.86 17.99 -3.92
CA GLY A 177 -0.34 18.75 -4.23
C GLY A 177 -1.16 18.17 -5.39
N GLN A 178 -1.07 16.86 -5.67
CA GLN A 178 -1.71 16.21 -6.81
C GLN A 178 -2.87 15.31 -6.40
N LEU A 179 -3.93 15.35 -7.20
CA LEU A 179 -5.16 14.59 -7.04
C LEU A 179 -5.42 13.71 -8.26
N ILE A 180 -6.01 12.53 -8.04
CA ILE A 180 -6.48 11.66 -9.12
C ILE A 180 -8.01 11.67 -9.17
N THR A 181 -8.60 11.86 -10.34
CA THR A 181 -10.03 11.62 -10.56
C THR A 181 -10.21 10.55 -11.60
N TYR A 182 -10.89 9.46 -11.25
CA TYR A 182 -11.21 8.38 -12.19
C TYR A 182 -12.63 8.55 -12.74
N LYS A 183 -12.74 8.79 -14.05
CA LYS A 183 -14.02 8.97 -14.75
C LYS A 183 -13.92 8.47 -16.18
N SER A 184 -14.86 7.60 -16.58
CA SER A 184 -14.97 7.09 -17.95
C SER A 184 -13.64 6.56 -18.49
N GLU A 185 -13.00 5.65 -17.75
CA GLU A 185 -11.76 4.98 -18.17
C GLU A 185 -10.54 5.93 -18.25
N ILE A 186 -10.67 7.15 -17.74
CA ILE A 186 -9.59 8.14 -17.72
C ILE A 186 -9.27 8.46 -16.26
N ILE A 187 -7.97 8.41 -15.93
CA ILE A 187 -7.41 8.95 -14.70
C ILE A 187 -6.92 10.36 -15.01
N TYR A 188 -7.68 11.34 -14.52
CA TYR A 188 -7.30 12.75 -14.56
C TYR A 188 -6.36 13.04 -13.40
N ILE A 189 -5.26 13.74 -13.68
CA ILE A 189 -4.34 14.24 -12.66
C ILE A 189 -4.48 15.76 -12.64
N SER A 190 -4.94 16.30 -11.52
CA SER A 190 -5.04 17.74 -11.29
C SER A 190 -4.25 18.13 -10.05
N ASP A 191 -4.03 19.42 -9.85
CA ASP A 191 -3.63 19.94 -8.56
C ASP A 191 -4.86 20.27 -7.70
N TYR A 192 -4.63 20.85 -6.51
CA TYR A 192 -5.72 21.30 -5.64
C TYR A 192 -6.42 22.58 -6.13
N SER A 193 -5.87 23.30 -7.11
CA SER A 193 -6.40 24.60 -7.57
C SER A 193 -7.75 24.48 -8.29
N SER A 194 -8.11 23.27 -8.71
CA SER A 194 -9.37 22.98 -9.41
C SER A 194 -10.20 21.96 -8.63
N LYS A 195 -11.51 22.19 -8.57
CA LYS A 195 -12.45 21.27 -7.95
C LYS A 195 -12.52 19.97 -8.73
N PRO A 196 -12.21 18.81 -8.12
CA PRO A 196 -12.38 17.53 -8.79
C PRO A 196 -13.86 17.29 -9.09
N GLU A 197 -14.17 16.88 -10.32
CA GLU A 197 -15.53 16.48 -10.71
C GLU A 197 -15.85 15.07 -10.19
N CYS A 198 -15.97 14.94 -8.87
CA CYS A 198 -15.98 13.67 -8.17
C CYS A 198 -17.09 13.61 -7.11
N SER A 199 -17.75 12.45 -6.98
CA SER A 199 -18.82 12.29 -5.99
C SER A 199 -18.31 12.20 -4.56
N CYS A 200 -17.10 11.67 -4.31
CA CYS A 200 -16.54 11.62 -2.95
C CYS A 200 -16.15 13.00 -2.40
N CYS A 201 -16.13 14.01 -3.26
CA CYS A 201 -15.80 15.38 -2.93
C CYS A 201 -17.02 16.19 -2.43
N SER A 202 -18.24 15.62 -2.47
CA SER A 202 -19.47 16.34 -2.10
C SER A 202 -19.51 16.78 -0.63
N ASN A 203 -18.70 16.14 0.22
CA ASN A 203 -18.63 16.42 1.65
C ASN A 203 -17.63 17.53 1.99
N PHE A 204 -16.91 18.07 1.01
CA PHE A 204 -15.91 19.11 1.20
C PHE A 204 -16.33 20.38 0.45
N GLU A 205 -16.27 21.52 1.12
CA GLU A 205 -16.30 22.82 0.45
C GLU A 205 -14.96 23.02 -0.24
N TRP A 206 -14.89 22.76 -1.55
CA TRP A 206 -13.60 22.72 -2.25
C TRP A 206 -12.89 24.07 -2.27
N ASP A 207 -13.63 25.18 -2.27
CA ASP A 207 -13.03 26.52 -2.14
C ASP A 207 -12.30 26.68 -0.81
N TYR A 208 -12.82 26.04 0.26
CA TYR A 208 -12.12 25.96 1.54
C TYR A 208 -10.89 25.05 1.45
N VAL A 209 -10.95 23.93 0.74
CA VAL A 209 -9.78 23.07 0.51
C VAL A 209 -8.66 23.80 -0.26
N ILE A 210 -9.02 24.57 -1.29
CA ILE A 210 -8.09 25.45 -2.02
C ILE A 210 -7.45 26.43 -1.04
N HIS A 211 -8.28 27.10 -0.22
CA HIS A 211 -7.77 28.01 0.80
C HIS A 211 -6.80 27.33 1.78
N MET A 212 -7.12 26.11 2.25
CA MET A 212 -6.23 25.30 3.10
C MET A 212 -4.88 25.03 2.43
N CYS A 213 -4.88 24.71 1.12
CA CYS A 213 -3.65 24.54 0.35
C CYS A 213 -2.82 25.83 0.29
N ASP A 214 -3.46 26.96 0.02
CA ASP A 214 -2.80 28.27 -0.10
C ASP A 214 -2.11 28.69 1.19
N ILE A 215 -2.75 28.42 2.34
CA ILE A 215 -2.18 28.70 3.67
C ILE A 215 -1.29 27.57 4.19
N LYS A 216 -1.06 26.52 3.39
CA LYS A 216 -0.26 25.32 3.73
C LYS A 216 -0.75 24.59 4.98
N GLU A 217 -2.06 24.50 5.15
CA GLU A 217 -2.67 23.73 6.23
C GLU A 217 -2.57 22.21 5.96
N ILE A 218 -2.15 21.46 6.98
CA ILE A 218 -1.98 20.00 6.87
C ILE A 218 -3.29 19.25 6.55
N CYS A 219 -4.45 19.81 6.95
CA CYS A 219 -5.75 19.21 6.68
C CYS A 219 -6.05 19.08 5.17
N ALA A 220 -5.46 19.93 4.33
CA ALA A 220 -5.55 19.77 2.88
C ALA A 220 -4.98 18.41 2.43
N LEU A 221 -3.87 17.98 3.02
CA LEU A 221 -3.25 16.68 2.73
C LEU A 221 -4.13 15.51 3.18
N THR A 222 -4.82 15.65 4.31
CA THR A 222 -5.83 14.68 4.77
C THR A 222 -6.94 14.50 3.74
N VAL A 223 -7.49 15.62 3.24
CA VAL A 223 -8.54 15.61 2.21
C VAL A 223 -8.04 14.94 0.93
N GLY A 224 -6.82 15.27 0.48
CA GLY A 224 -6.23 14.61 -0.69
C GLY A 224 -6.02 13.12 -0.51
N MET A 225 -5.62 12.67 0.68
CA MET A 225 -5.47 11.24 0.94
C MET A 225 -6.79 10.50 0.85
N ILE A 226 -7.82 11.03 1.51
CA ILE A 226 -9.16 10.44 1.45
C ILE A 226 -9.64 10.43 0.00
N HIS A 227 -9.45 11.53 -0.75
CA HIS A 227 -9.83 11.63 -2.15
C HIS A 227 -9.12 10.60 -3.03
N ASN A 228 -7.79 10.61 -3.06
CA ASN A 228 -6.99 9.76 -3.94
C ASN A 228 -7.24 8.27 -3.66
N PHE A 229 -7.30 7.85 -2.40
CA PHE A 229 -7.60 6.44 -2.08
C PHE A 229 -9.04 6.05 -2.41
N THR A 230 -10.01 6.98 -2.30
CA THR A 230 -11.38 6.71 -2.75
C THR A 230 -11.48 6.55 -4.26
N GLN A 231 -10.73 7.36 -5.02
CA GLN A 231 -10.70 7.30 -6.48
C GLN A 231 -10.00 6.03 -6.97
N LEU A 232 -8.93 5.61 -6.28
CA LEU A 232 -8.30 4.31 -6.52
C LEU A 232 -9.27 3.16 -6.21
N ASP A 233 -9.97 3.19 -5.08
CA ASP A 233 -10.98 2.18 -4.73
C ASP A 233 -12.11 2.09 -5.77
N ASN A 234 -12.57 3.23 -6.31
CA ASN A 234 -13.54 3.26 -7.40
C ASN A 234 -13.00 2.62 -8.69
N LEU A 235 -11.75 2.90 -9.06
CA LEU A 235 -11.10 2.26 -10.20
C LEU A 235 -11.08 0.73 -10.05
N PHE A 236 -10.63 0.22 -8.90
CA PHE A 236 -10.55 -1.22 -8.67
C PHE A 236 -11.93 -1.89 -8.62
N LYS A 237 -12.96 -1.20 -8.11
CA LYS A 237 -14.35 -1.68 -8.19
C LYS A 237 -14.83 -1.81 -9.63
N GLU A 238 -14.51 -0.87 -10.50
CA GLU A 238 -14.85 -0.96 -11.93
C GLU A 238 -14.07 -2.07 -12.64
N ILE A 239 -12.78 -2.24 -12.36
CA ILE A 239 -11.97 -3.36 -12.88
C ILE A 239 -12.56 -4.71 -12.45
N GLN A 240 -13.03 -4.83 -11.21
CA GLN A 240 -13.67 -6.04 -10.71
C GLN A 240 -14.98 -6.35 -11.42
N LYS A 241 -15.74 -5.32 -11.84
CA LYS A 241 -16.96 -5.49 -12.63
C LYS A 241 -16.65 -5.85 -14.09
N ASN A 242 -15.63 -5.22 -14.68
CA ASN A 242 -15.24 -5.43 -16.06
C ASN A 242 -13.72 -5.32 -16.23
N ILE A 243 -13.04 -6.47 -16.32
CA ILE A 243 -11.59 -6.53 -16.46
C ILE A 243 -11.09 -5.92 -17.78
N LEU A 244 -11.92 -5.87 -18.83
CA LEU A 244 -11.55 -5.32 -20.14
C LEU A 244 -11.30 -3.81 -20.09
N ILE A 245 -11.77 -3.13 -19.04
CA ILE A 245 -11.54 -1.69 -18.86
C ILE A 245 -10.06 -1.36 -18.71
N ILE A 246 -9.24 -2.31 -18.23
CA ILE A 246 -7.81 -2.11 -17.98
C ILE A 246 -7.09 -1.59 -19.23
N ASP A 247 -7.38 -2.18 -20.39
CA ASP A 247 -6.73 -1.81 -21.66
C ASP A 247 -7.11 -0.40 -22.11
N LEU A 248 -8.30 0.05 -21.73
CA LEU A 248 -8.87 1.35 -22.06
C LEU A 248 -8.38 2.48 -21.15
N ILE A 249 -7.81 2.15 -19.97
CA ILE A 249 -7.34 3.15 -19.01
C ILE A 249 -6.32 4.09 -19.65
N LYS A 250 -6.57 5.39 -19.54
CA LYS A 250 -5.65 6.45 -19.98
C LYS A 250 -5.37 7.42 -18.84
N ILE A 251 -4.21 8.07 -18.90
CA ILE A 251 -3.86 9.18 -18.01
C ILE A 251 -4.01 10.48 -18.78
N LYS A 252 -4.67 11.47 -18.16
CA LYS A 252 -4.75 12.83 -18.67
C LYS A 252 -4.34 13.80 -17.58
N LYS A 253 -3.38 14.68 -17.86
CA LYS A 253 -3.02 15.79 -16.96
C LYS A 253 -3.95 16.96 -17.28
N CYS A 254 -4.53 17.56 -16.24
CA CYS A 254 -5.28 18.80 -16.36
C CYS A 254 -4.29 19.95 -16.24
N ASP A 255 -4.40 20.89 -17.17
CA ASP A 255 -3.69 22.18 -17.11
C ASP A 255 -4.40 23.14 -16.14
#